data_AF-A0A6V7F5F2-F1
#
_entry.id   AF-A0A6V7F5F2-F1
#
_cell.length_a   1.000
_cell.length_b   1.000
_cell.length_c   1.000
_cell.angle_alpha   90.00
_cell.angle_beta   90.00
_cell.angle_gamma   90.00
#
_symmetry.space_group_name_H-M   'P 1'
#
loop_
_entity.id
_entity.type
_entity.pdbx_description
1 polymer ?
#
loop_
_entity_poly.entity_id
_entity_poly.type
_entity_poly.pdbx_seq_one_letter_code
_entity_poly.pdbx_strand_id
1 'polypeptide(L)'
;MAGSIIYLFMWGYQASYRIHIQILARNVLKKLGAPADAELLLVGARRPGSENANQVCVEPEDGKWQLSLFEGLLDSVESTYQSHRLQNMFFGDEPSMRDKPEWMRRDSVRTSVSKALEAFDAEHNVTSFCGEVRRIDDYYVTPVIQIPNATFVQFPSLLSKPIDKGQQGSGFRSLIHAAVSLP
;
A
#
# COMPACT_ATOMS: atom_id res chain seq x y z
N MET A 1 -6.91 -18.68 -24.71
CA MET A 1 -6.31 -18.18 -23.46
C MET A 1 -6.74 -19.15 -22.37
N ALA A 2 -5.83 -19.94 -21.81
CA ALA A 2 -6.15 -20.79 -20.68
C ALA A 2 -6.47 -19.85 -19.50
N GLY A 3 -7.68 -19.96 -18.95
CA GLY A 3 -8.06 -19.17 -17.79
C GLY A 3 -7.26 -19.67 -16.59
N SER A 4 -6.34 -18.84 -16.09
CA SER A 4 -5.72 -19.08 -14.79
C SER A 4 -6.81 -19.02 -13.73
N ILE A 5 -6.92 -20.05 -12.90
CA ILE A 5 -7.85 -20.05 -11.76
C ILE A 5 -7.27 -19.09 -10.72
N ILE A 6 -8.05 -18.08 -10.33
CA ILE A 6 -7.70 -17.09 -9.31
C ILE A 6 -8.28 -17.58 -7.98
N TYR A 7 -7.44 -17.89 -7.00
CA TYR A 7 -7.86 -18.39 -5.69
C TYR A 7 -8.08 -17.25 -4.68
N LEU A 8 -7.26 -16.20 -4.78
CA LEU A 8 -7.30 -14.97 -3.97
C LEU A 8 -7.98 -13.85 -4.78
N PHE A 9 -9.24 -14.09 -5.13
CA PHE A 9 -10.04 -13.17 -5.91
C PHE A 9 -10.49 -11.96 -5.07
N MET A 10 -10.00 -10.78 -5.44
CA MET A 10 -10.46 -9.48 -4.93
C MET A 10 -11.50 -8.86 -5.85
N TRP A 11 -11.20 -8.78 -7.16
CA TRP A 11 -12.12 -8.35 -8.22
C TRP A 11 -11.62 -8.74 -9.61
N GLY A 12 -12.51 -8.74 -10.61
CA GLY A 12 -12.24 -9.25 -11.96
C GLY A 12 -11.12 -8.57 -12.76
N TYR A 13 -10.67 -7.38 -12.36
CA TYR A 13 -9.61 -6.64 -13.06
C TYR A 13 -8.28 -6.58 -12.29
N GLN A 14 -8.13 -7.32 -11.18
CA GLN A 14 -6.94 -7.22 -10.32
C GLN A 14 -5.61 -7.40 -11.07
N ALA A 15 -5.50 -8.43 -11.91
CA ALA A 15 -4.29 -8.72 -12.66
C ALA A 15 -3.99 -7.64 -13.70
N SER A 16 -5.01 -7.21 -14.45
CA SER A 16 -4.85 -6.16 -15.48
C SER A 16 -4.49 -4.81 -14.86
N TYR A 17 -5.15 -4.45 -13.76
CA TYR A 17 -4.85 -3.25 -12.99
C TYR A 17 -3.40 -3.28 -12.48
N ARG A 18 -2.98 -4.39 -11.86
CA ARG A 18 -1.61 -4.57 -11.38
C ARG A 18 -0.59 -4.36 -12.49
N ILE A 19 -0.75 -5.04 -13.62
CA ILE A 19 0.16 -4.92 -14.77
C ILE A 19 0.21 -3.48 -15.27
N HIS A 20 -0.93 -2.82 -15.39
CA HIS A 20 -1.01 -1.45 -15.88
C HIS A 20 -0.25 -0.47 -14.96
N ILE A 21 -0.49 -0.52 -13.66
CA ILE A 21 0.21 0.34 -12.68
C ILE A 21 1.71 0.03 -12.67
N GLN A 22 2.12 -1.23 -12.79
CA GLN A 22 3.54 -1.60 -12.88
C GLN A 22 4.21 -0.97 -14.11
N ILE A 23 3.56 -1.04 -15.29
CA ILE A 23 4.06 -0.41 -16.51
C ILE A 23 4.17 1.11 -16.33
N LEU A 24 3.17 1.74 -15.72
CA LEU A 24 3.19 3.18 -15.43
C LEU A 24 4.36 3.55 -14.51
N ALA A 25 4.56 2.82 -13.40
CA ALA A 25 5.67 3.05 -12.48
C ALA A 25 7.04 2.95 -13.19
N ARG A 26 7.24 1.91 -14.00
CA ARG A 26 8.45 1.72 -14.80
C ARG A 26 8.67 2.85 -15.81
N ASN A 27 7.61 3.29 -16.47
CA ASN A 27 7.67 4.41 -17.41
C ASN A 27 8.02 5.74 -16.71
N VAL A 28 7.49 5.97 -15.50
CA VAL A 28 7.84 7.13 -14.68
C VAL A 28 9.31 7.08 -14.30
N LEU A 29 9.82 5.97 -13.77
CA LEU A 29 11.24 5.83 -13.43
C LEU A 29 12.14 6.05 -14.64
N LYS A 30 11.80 5.46 -15.80
CA LYS A 30 12.53 5.66 -17.05
C LYS A 30 12.57 7.14 -17.47
N LYS A 31 11.46 7.86 -17.35
CA LYS A 31 11.39 9.31 -17.66
C LYS A 31 12.24 10.15 -16.71
N LEU A 32 12.41 9.70 -15.46
CA LEU A 32 13.29 10.32 -14.47
C LEU A 32 14.77 9.95 -14.65
N GLY A 33 15.10 9.09 -15.62
CA GLY A 33 16.46 8.60 -15.84
C GLY A 33 16.89 7.50 -14.87
N ALA A 34 15.97 6.96 -14.08
CA ALA A 34 16.21 5.87 -13.15
C ALA A 34 16.03 4.48 -13.82
N PRO A 35 16.67 3.42 -13.30
CA PRO A 35 16.39 2.05 -13.71
C PRO A 35 14.89 1.72 -13.62
N ALA A 36 14.36 1.05 -14.64
CA ALA A 36 12.93 0.74 -14.76
C ALA A 36 12.56 -0.56 -14.03
N ASP A 37 13.14 -0.80 -12.85
CA ASP A 37 13.08 -2.06 -12.13
C ASP A 37 12.01 -2.05 -11.02
N ALA A 38 10.85 -1.47 -11.32
CA ALA A 38 9.72 -1.47 -10.39
C ALA A 38 8.92 -2.79 -10.48
N GLU A 39 8.55 -3.31 -9.33
CA GLU A 39 7.59 -4.41 -9.19
C GLU A 39 6.34 -3.94 -8.47
N LEU A 40 5.23 -4.62 -8.73
CA LEU A 40 3.95 -4.24 -8.15
C LEU A 40 3.24 -5.49 -7.65
N LEU A 41 2.76 -5.40 -6.42
CA LEU A 41 1.75 -6.28 -5.86
C LEU A 41 0.50 -5.49 -5.50
N LEU A 42 -0.63 -6.17 -5.43
CA LEU A 42 -1.84 -5.67 -4.77
C LEU A 42 -2.05 -6.46 -3.50
N VAL A 43 -2.45 -5.79 -2.43
CA VAL A 43 -2.82 -6.42 -1.17
C VAL A 43 -4.25 -6.03 -0.83
N GLY A 44 -5.12 -7.02 -0.71
CA GLY A 44 -6.51 -6.87 -0.30
C GLY A 44 -6.70 -7.34 1.13
N ALA A 45 -7.06 -6.43 2.04
CA ALA A 45 -7.49 -6.77 3.40
C ALA A 45 -9.02 -6.86 3.45
N ARG A 46 -9.57 -8.01 3.87
CA ARG A 46 -11.02 -8.20 3.94
C ARG A 46 -11.66 -7.14 4.85
N ARG A 47 -12.75 -6.53 4.38
CA ARG A 47 -13.48 -5.52 5.16
C ARG A 47 -14.20 -6.14 6.37
N PRO A 48 -14.40 -5.38 7.45
CA PRO A 48 -15.26 -5.81 8.55
C PRO A 48 -16.66 -6.18 8.06
N GLY A 49 -17.22 -7.29 8.58
CA GLY A 49 -18.56 -7.76 8.24
C GLY A 49 -18.69 -8.49 6.90
N SER A 50 -17.61 -8.70 6.15
CA SER A 50 -17.64 -9.58 4.98
C SER A 50 -17.55 -11.06 5.38
N GLU A 51 -18.33 -11.90 4.70
CA GLU A 51 -18.33 -13.36 4.88
C GLU A 51 -17.31 -14.08 3.99
N ASN A 52 -16.55 -13.35 3.17
CA ASN A 52 -15.56 -13.96 2.29
C ASN A 52 -14.50 -14.73 3.10
N ALA A 53 -14.21 -15.97 2.72
CA ALA A 53 -13.28 -16.84 3.46
C ALA A 53 -11.83 -16.33 3.43
N ASN A 54 -11.42 -15.67 2.35
CA ASN A 54 -10.06 -15.16 2.20
C ASN A 54 -9.91 -13.86 2.99
N GLN A 55 -9.20 -13.93 4.12
CA GLN A 55 -8.93 -12.77 4.98
C GLN A 55 -8.00 -11.75 4.32
N VAL A 56 -7.01 -12.25 3.59
CA VAL A 56 -6.04 -11.46 2.83
C VAL A 56 -5.92 -12.06 1.44
N CYS A 57 -5.89 -11.18 0.43
CA CYS A 57 -5.60 -11.55 -0.95
C CYS A 57 -4.35 -10.80 -1.42
N VAL A 58 -3.55 -11.46 -2.26
CA VAL A 58 -2.34 -10.87 -2.86
C VAL A 58 -2.36 -11.17 -4.35
N GLU A 59 -2.02 -10.17 -5.16
CA GLU A 59 -1.91 -10.32 -6.63
C GLU A 59 -0.54 -9.81 -7.06
N PRO A 60 0.32 -10.62 -7.72
CA PRO A 60 0.05 -11.99 -8.15
C PRO A 60 0.10 -13.01 -7.01
N GLU A 61 -0.78 -14.02 -7.08
CA GLU A 61 -0.91 -15.07 -6.07
C GLU A 61 0.31 -16.00 -6.04
N ASP A 62 0.81 -16.38 -7.22
CA ASP A 62 1.98 -17.25 -7.41
C ASP A 62 3.31 -16.47 -7.39
N GLY A 63 3.30 -15.27 -6.81
CA GLY A 63 4.46 -14.38 -6.76
C GLY A 63 5.44 -14.72 -5.63
N LYS A 64 6.46 -13.86 -5.50
CA LYS A 64 7.40 -13.91 -4.37
C LYS A 64 6.79 -13.43 -3.03
N TRP A 65 5.61 -12.83 -3.07
CA TRP A 65 4.92 -12.30 -1.89
C TRP A 65 3.99 -13.35 -1.31
N GLN A 66 4.52 -14.15 -0.39
CA GLN A 66 3.74 -15.19 0.29
C GLN A 66 2.73 -14.58 1.25
N LEU A 67 1.58 -15.25 1.43
CA LEU A 67 0.54 -14.81 2.37
C LEU A 67 1.02 -14.72 3.83
N SER A 68 2.05 -15.50 4.19
CA SER A 68 2.69 -15.45 5.51
C SER A 68 3.26 -14.07 5.86
N LEU A 69 3.62 -13.25 4.86
CA LEU A 69 4.02 -11.85 5.08
C LEU A 69 2.90 -11.02 5.72
N PHE A 70 1.65 -11.42 5.53
CA PHE A 70 0.46 -10.71 5.97
C PHE A 70 -0.28 -11.45 7.09
N GLU A 71 0.37 -12.38 7.78
CA GLU A 71 -0.19 -13.03 8.95
C GLU A 71 -0.52 -12.00 10.04
N GLY A 72 -1.73 -12.06 10.59
CA GLY A 72 -2.21 -11.06 11.55
C GLY A 72 -2.50 -9.67 10.96
N LEU A 73 -2.54 -9.51 9.63
CA LEU A 73 -2.79 -8.21 9.00
C LEU A 73 -4.10 -7.57 9.46
N LEU A 74 -5.20 -8.33 9.54
CA LEU A 74 -6.50 -7.79 9.94
C LEU A 74 -6.47 -7.28 11.39
N ASP A 75 -5.85 -8.02 12.31
CA ASP A 75 -5.71 -7.59 13.71
C ASP A 75 -4.84 -6.33 13.83
N SER A 76 -3.77 -6.25 13.02
CA SER A 76 -2.93 -5.06 12.92
C SER A 76 -3.72 -3.84 12.41
N VAL A 77 -4.63 -4.04 11.44
CA VAL A 77 -5.51 -2.99 10.93
C VAL A 77 -6.48 -2.51 12.01
N GLU A 78 -7.08 -3.43 12.77
CA GLU A 78 -7.95 -3.07 13.90
C GLU A 78 -7.20 -2.28 14.98
N SER A 79 -6.03 -2.74 15.39
CA SER A 79 -5.20 -2.05 16.37
C SER A 79 -4.78 -0.65 15.90
N THR A 80 -4.39 -0.52 14.62
CA THR A 80 -3.98 0.76 14.03
C THR A 80 -5.16 1.75 13.94
N TYR A 81 -6.35 1.25 13.63
CA TYR A 81 -7.57 2.07 13.59
C TYR A 81 -8.01 2.54 14.96
N GLN A 82 -8.02 1.65 15.96
CA GLN A 82 -8.39 2.01 17.33
C GLN A 82 -7.42 3.02 17.96
N SER A 83 -6.14 2.95 17.60
CA SER A 83 -5.11 3.89 18.04
C SER A 83 -4.88 5.07 17.08
N HIS A 84 -5.75 5.23 16.06
CA HIS A 84 -5.58 6.25 15.04
C HIS A 84 -5.70 7.67 15.63
N ARG A 85 -4.87 8.60 15.16
CA ARG A 85 -4.78 9.98 15.71
C ARG A 85 -6.13 10.70 15.70
N LEU A 86 -6.98 10.41 14.72
CA LEU A 86 -8.28 11.05 14.55
C LEU A 86 -9.42 10.33 15.30
N GLN A 87 -9.15 9.20 15.96
CA GLN A 87 -10.18 8.34 16.57
C GLN A 87 -11.00 9.07 17.65
N ASN A 88 -10.35 9.95 18.42
CA ASN A 88 -10.98 10.73 19.50
C ASN A 88 -11.32 12.17 19.08
N MET A 89 -11.22 12.50 17.79
CA MET A 89 -11.51 13.84 17.30
C MET A 89 -13.01 13.95 16.95
N PHE A 90 -13.70 14.89 17.60
CA PHE A 90 -15.09 15.18 17.26
C PHE A 90 -15.15 16.15 16.07
N PHE A 91 -16.03 15.89 15.11
CA PHE A 91 -16.22 16.76 13.96
C PHE A 91 -17.62 17.38 14.03
N GLY A 92 -17.69 18.70 13.85
CA GLY A 92 -18.92 19.47 14.05
C GLY A 92 -19.96 19.33 12.94
N ASP A 93 -19.63 18.62 11.86
CA ASP A 93 -20.47 18.44 10.68
C ASP A 93 -20.73 16.95 10.39
N GLU A 94 -21.97 16.65 9.99
CA GLU A 94 -22.43 15.30 9.65
C GLU A 94 -21.61 14.64 8.51
N PRO A 95 -21.23 15.33 7.42
CA PRO A 95 -20.38 14.74 6.38
C PRO A 95 -19.03 14.24 6.92
N SER A 96 -18.37 15.01 7.78
CA SER A 96 -17.12 14.59 8.41
C SER A 96 -17.28 13.38 9.32
N MET A 97 -18.37 13.30 10.08
CA MET A 97 -18.64 12.16 10.95
C MET A 97 -18.90 10.88 10.16
N ARG A 98 -19.42 10.99 8.93
CA ARG A 98 -19.63 9.86 8.02
C ARG A 98 -18.34 9.43 7.30
N ASP A 99 -17.57 10.38 6.76
CA ASP A 99 -16.47 10.06 5.84
C ASP A 99 -15.15 9.74 6.56
N LYS A 100 -14.91 10.35 7.71
CA LYS A 100 -13.62 10.20 8.41
C LYS A 100 -13.38 8.80 8.97
N PRO A 101 -14.37 8.05 9.50
CA PRO A 101 -14.19 6.65 9.83
C PRO A 101 -13.64 5.83 8.65
N GLU A 102 -14.19 6.04 7.45
CA GLU A 102 -13.71 5.36 6.24
C GLU A 102 -12.27 5.78 5.89
N TRP A 103 -11.93 7.06 6.02
CA TRP A 103 -10.56 7.53 5.76
C TRP A 103 -9.56 6.95 6.76
N MET A 104 -9.91 6.93 8.05
CA MET A 104 -9.09 6.32 9.10
C MET A 104 -8.87 4.83 8.83
N ARG A 105 -9.91 4.12 8.39
CA ARG A 105 -9.83 2.70 8.04
C ARG A 105 -8.86 2.45 6.90
N ARG A 106 -8.99 3.24 5.83
CA ARG A 106 -8.13 3.16 4.64
C ARG A 106 -6.68 3.48 4.98
N ASP A 107 -6.43 4.50 5.81
CA ASP A 107 -5.07 4.81 6.29
C ASP A 107 -4.49 3.70 7.19
N SER A 108 -5.33 3.08 8.02
CA SER A 108 -4.94 1.95 8.87
C SER A 108 -4.53 0.74 8.05
N VAL A 109 -5.30 0.40 7.00
CA VAL A 109 -4.94 -0.68 6.05
C VAL A 109 -3.59 -0.37 5.39
N ARG A 110 -3.41 0.84 4.87
CA ARG A 110 -2.16 1.26 4.22
C ARG A 110 -0.97 1.12 5.18
N THR A 111 -1.13 1.59 6.41
CA THR A 111 -0.08 1.57 7.43
C THR A 111 0.27 0.14 7.84
N SER A 112 -0.73 -0.72 8.06
CA SER A 112 -0.50 -2.12 8.44
C SER A 112 0.13 -2.94 7.31
N VAL A 113 -0.28 -2.72 6.05
CA VAL A 113 0.37 -3.35 4.89
C VAL A 113 1.82 -2.89 4.75
N SER A 114 2.08 -1.59 4.91
CA SER A 114 3.45 -1.06 4.87
C SER A 114 4.34 -1.71 5.92
N LYS A 115 3.85 -1.87 7.16
CA LYS A 115 4.58 -2.53 8.25
C LYS A 115 4.84 -4.01 7.97
N ALA A 116 3.84 -4.72 7.45
CA ALA A 116 3.95 -6.14 7.10
C ALA A 116 5.08 -6.42 6.08
N LEU A 117 5.36 -5.44 5.20
CA LEU A 117 6.39 -5.56 4.18
C LEU A 117 7.79 -5.14 4.64
N GLU A 118 7.96 -4.51 5.80
CA GLU A 118 9.27 -3.98 6.25
C GLU A 118 10.36 -5.07 6.32
N ALA A 119 10.03 -6.25 6.84
CA ALA A 119 10.98 -7.36 6.93
C ALA A 119 11.38 -7.88 5.54
N PHE A 120 10.40 -8.02 4.64
CA PHE A 120 10.63 -8.44 3.27
C PHE A 120 11.49 -7.42 2.50
N ASP A 121 11.18 -6.14 2.66
CA ASP A 121 11.90 -5.02 2.05
C ASP A 121 13.37 -5.00 2.45
N ALA A 122 13.65 -5.21 3.74
CA ALA A 122 15.01 -5.29 4.27
C ALA A 122 15.77 -6.50 3.72
N GLU A 123 15.15 -7.68 3.68
CA GLU A 123 15.76 -8.92 3.16
C GLU A 123 16.08 -8.81 1.66
N HIS A 124 15.15 -8.24 0.88
CA HIS A 124 15.24 -8.18 -0.59
C HIS A 124 15.88 -6.88 -1.11
N ASN A 125 16.31 -5.99 -0.22
CA ASN A 125 16.89 -4.68 -0.55
C ASN A 125 16.01 -3.85 -1.49
N VAL A 126 14.72 -3.76 -1.18
CA VAL A 126 13.74 -2.94 -1.88
C VAL A 126 13.09 -1.94 -0.92
N THR A 127 12.45 -0.90 -1.46
CA THR A 127 11.58 0.01 -0.71
C THR A 127 10.17 -0.11 -1.26
N SER A 128 9.20 -0.43 -0.39
CA SER A 128 7.78 -0.47 -0.71
C SER A 128 7.10 0.88 -0.58
N PHE A 129 6.32 1.23 -1.59
CA PHE A 129 5.46 2.41 -1.63
C PHE A 129 4.01 1.95 -1.70
N CYS A 130 3.31 2.01 -0.56
CA CYS A 130 1.89 1.71 -0.49
C CYS A 130 1.08 2.89 -1.02
N GLY A 131 0.31 2.64 -2.08
CA GLY A 131 -0.62 3.60 -2.64
C GLY A 131 -1.92 3.69 -1.86
N GLU A 132 -2.81 4.54 -2.35
CA GLU A 132 -4.09 4.76 -1.70
C GLU A 132 -4.94 3.50 -1.68
N VAL A 133 -5.50 3.22 -0.51
CA VAL A 133 -6.39 2.08 -0.29
C VAL A 133 -7.76 2.42 -0.85
N ARG A 134 -8.36 1.54 -1.65
CA ARG A 134 -9.76 1.66 -2.09
C ARG A 134 -10.57 0.48 -1.61
N ARG A 135 -11.82 0.73 -1.23
CA ARG A 135 -12.79 -0.33 -0.98
C ARG A 135 -13.30 -0.85 -2.33
N ILE A 136 -13.04 -2.12 -2.61
CA ILE A 136 -13.49 -2.83 -3.80
C ILE A 136 -14.18 -4.10 -3.29
N ASP A 137 -15.50 -4.17 -3.49
CA ASP A 137 -16.36 -5.26 -3.02
C ASP A 137 -16.13 -5.58 -1.53
N ASP A 138 -15.53 -6.74 -1.24
CA ASP A 138 -15.26 -7.27 0.10
C ASP A 138 -13.89 -6.88 0.66
N TYR A 139 -13.08 -6.13 -0.07
CA TYR A 139 -11.70 -5.83 0.28
C TYR A 139 -11.39 -4.34 0.32
N TYR A 140 -10.48 -3.98 1.21
CA TYR A 140 -9.67 -2.78 1.13
C TYR A 140 -8.38 -3.13 0.40
N VAL A 141 -8.23 -2.63 -0.82
CA VAL A 141 -7.12 -2.96 -1.71
C VAL A 141 -6.13 -1.80 -1.77
N THR A 142 -4.85 -2.07 -1.54
CA THR A 142 -3.76 -1.12 -1.81
C THR A 142 -2.81 -1.68 -2.88
N PRO A 143 -2.46 -0.88 -3.89
CA PRO A 143 -1.32 -1.18 -4.75
C PRO A 143 -0.02 -0.85 -4.02
N VAL A 144 0.97 -1.73 -4.11
CA VAL A 144 2.29 -1.51 -3.52
C VAL A 144 3.35 -1.59 -4.62
N ILE A 145 4.08 -0.50 -4.82
CA ILE A 145 5.23 -0.46 -5.74
C ILE A 145 6.50 -0.76 -4.94
N GLN A 146 7.25 -1.77 -5.35
CA GLN A 146 8.59 -2.05 -4.82
C GLN A 146 9.65 -1.56 -5.80
N ILE A 147 10.61 -0.79 -5.29
CA ILE A 147 11.75 -0.25 -6.06
C ILE A 147 13.04 -0.71 -5.39
N PRO A 148 14.02 -1.28 -6.13
CA PRO A 148 15.32 -1.66 -5.59
C PRO A 148 16.05 -0.50 -4.95
N ASN A 149 16.65 -0.74 -3.78
CA ASN A 149 17.38 0.27 -3.02
C ASN A 149 18.59 0.83 -3.79
N ALA A 150 19.14 0.06 -4.73
CA ALA A 150 20.16 0.52 -5.67
C ALA A 150 19.73 1.78 -6.47
N THR A 151 18.43 1.96 -6.71
CA THR A 151 17.88 3.17 -7.33
C THR A 151 18.10 4.39 -6.46
N PHE A 152 17.90 4.26 -5.14
CA PHE A 152 18.06 5.37 -4.19
C PHE A 152 19.53 5.68 -3.87
N VAL A 153 20.46 4.80 -4.22
CA VAL A 153 21.90 5.13 -4.20
C VAL A 153 22.25 6.10 -5.34
N GLN A 154 21.66 5.91 -6.53
CA GLN A 154 21.85 6.79 -7.69
C GLN A 154 21.02 8.08 -7.59
N PHE A 155 19.86 8.00 -6.94
CA PHE A 155 18.93 9.10 -6.72
C PHE A 155 18.68 9.28 -5.21
N PRO A 156 19.64 9.86 -4.48
CA PRO A 156 19.58 9.97 -3.02
C PRO A 156 18.32 10.66 -2.53
N SER A 157 17.71 10.09 -1.50
CA SER A 157 16.64 10.74 -0.75
C SER A 157 17.19 11.65 0.33
N LEU A 158 16.47 12.74 0.59
CA LEU A 158 16.66 13.56 1.78
C LEU A 158 16.54 12.68 3.04
N LEU A 159 17.46 12.89 3.97
CA LEU A 159 17.45 12.23 5.26
C LEU A 159 16.14 12.53 6.00
N SER A 160 15.57 11.52 6.64
CA SER A 160 14.47 11.72 7.57
C SER A 160 14.97 12.52 8.76
N LYS A 161 14.66 13.82 8.83
CA LYS A 161 14.79 14.52 10.10
C LYS A 161 13.80 13.90 11.09
N PRO A 162 14.22 13.57 12.33
CA PRO A 162 13.26 13.21 13.37
C PRO A 162 12.30 14.39 13.52
N ILE A 163 11.02 14.08 13.33
CA ILE A 163 9.95 15.07 13.36
C ILE A 163 9.72 15.40 14.84
N ASP A 164 10.11 16.61 15.26
CA ASP A 164 9.58 17.17 16.50
C ASP A 164 8.05 17.21 16.39
N LYS A 165 7.36 16.74 17.44
CA LYS A 165 5.90 16.64 17.54
C LYS A 165 5.23 18.01 17.35
N GLY A 166 5.12 18.48 16.10
CA GLY A 166 4.60 19.81 15.78
C GLY A 166 4.96 20.32 14.40
N GLN A 167 6.01 19.81 13.74
CA GLN A 167 6.39 20.25 12.39
C GLN A 167 6.36 19.09 11.40
N GLN A 168 5.19 18.82 10.82
CA GLN A 168 5.11 18.02 9.60
C GLN A 168 5.71 18.84 8.45
N GLY A 169 6.98 18.63 8.14
CA GLY A 169 7.50 19.03 6.83
C GLY A 169 6.78 18.22 5.75
N SER A 170 5.96 18.89 4.92
CA SER A 170 5.06 18.27 3.94
C SER A 170 5.74 17.89 2.60
N GLY A 171 7.07 17.76 2.60
CA GLY A 171 7.85 17.50 1.39
C GLY A 171 8.11 16.02 1.14
N PHE A 172 8.06 15.60 -0.12
CA PHE A 172 8.57 14.29 -0.52
C PHE A 172 10.09 14.21 -0.32
N ARG A 173 10.58 13.03 0.09
CA ARG A 173 12.01 12.83 0.39
C ARG A 173 12.90 12.83 -0.85
N SER A 174 12.36 12.54 -2.02
CA SER A 174 13.07 12.67 -3.28
C SER A 174 12.08 12.85 -4.43
N LEU A 175 12.60 13.19 -5.62
CA LEU A 175 11.79 13.24 -6.84
C LEU A 175 11.13 11.88 -7.13
N ILE A 176 11.83 10.77 -6.86
CA ILE A 176 11.24 9.43 -6.99
C ILE A 176 10.08 9.26 -6.01
N HIS A 177 10.23 9.62 -4.73
CA HIS A 177 9.15 9.54 -3.75
C HIS A 177 7.93 10.36 -4.18
N ALA A 178 8.14 11.54 -4.76
CA ALA A 178 7.06 12.38 -5.27
C ALA A 178 6.38 11.76 -6.50
N ALA A 179 7.15 11.13 -7.39
CA ALA A 179 6.63 10.61 -8.64
C ALA A 179 5.89 9.27 -8.49
N VAL A 180 6.24 8.48 -7.46
CA VAL A 180 5.62 7.19 -7.17
C VAL A 180 4.63 7.23 -6.01
N SER A 181 4.39 8.41 -5.42
CA SER A 181 3.30 8.58 -4.47
C SER A 181 1.98 8.37 -5.21
N LEU A 182 1.43 7.17 -5.10
CA LEU A 182 0.14 6.84 -5.68
C LEU A 182 -0.94 7.55 -4.86
N PRO A 183 -1.70 8.48 -5.47
CA PRO A 183 -2.76 9.22 -4.82
C PRO A 183 -3.90 8.32 -4.41
#